data_AF-A0A0K8MFE8-F1
#
_entry.id   AF-A0A0K8MFE8-F1
#
_cell.length_a   1.000
_cell.length_b   1.000
_cell.length_c   1.000
_cell.angle_alpha   90.00
_cell.angle_beta   90.00
_cell.angle_gamma   90.00
#
_symmetry.space_group_name_H-M   'P 1'
#
loop_
_entity.id
_entity.type
_entity.pdbx_description
1 polymer ?
#
loop_
_entity_poly.entity_id
_entity_poly.type
_entity_poly.pdbx_seq_one_letter_code
_entity_poly.pdbx_strand_id
1 'polypeptide(L)' 'MKVLTKNFVDALTVKQARERLNYGQLAEKTGVNSVTISRIINRKVDTAQERTFDKLNDWLLKEV' A
#
# COMPACT_ATOMS: atom_id res chain seq x y z
N MET A 1 10.77 9.96 -6.13
CA MET A 1 9.51 9.25 -6.52
C MET A 1 9.90 7.82 -6.87
N LYS A 2 9.16 6.81 -6.42
CA LYS A 2 9.37 5.41 -6.77
C LYS A 2 8.25 4.92 -7.68
N VAL A 3 8.61 4.10 -8.67
CA VAL A 3 7.65 3.44 -9.55
C VAL A 3 6.98 2.30 -8.81
N LEU A 4 5.65 2.26 -8.87
CA LEU A 4 4.84 1.21 -8.26
C LEU A 4 4.76 0.05 -9.25
N THR A 5 5.52 -1.01 -8.99
CA THR A 5 5.47 -2.20 -9.84
C THR A 5 4.16 -2.94 -9.64
N LYS A 6 3.72 -3.66 -10.68
CA LYS A 6 2.54 -4.53 -10.60
C LYS A 6 2.64 -5.50 -9.41
N ASN A 7 3.81 -6.13 -9.24
CA ASN A 7 4.07 -7.08 -8.16
C ASN A 7 3.91 -6.44 -6.77
N PHE A 8 4.33 -5.19 -6.60
CA PHE A 8 4.17 -4.47 -5.34
C PHE A 8 2.69 -4.21 -5.03
N VAL A 9 1.93 -3.73 -6.02
CA VAL A 9 0.49 -3.48 -5.85
C VAL A 9 -0.28 -4.78 -5.58
N ASP A 10 0.10 -5.87 -6.26
CA ASP A 10 -0.51 -7.18 -6.06
C ASP A 10 -0.20 -7.71 -4.65
N ALA A 11 1.04 -7.58 -4.16
CA ALA A 11 1.41 -7.94 -2.80
C ALA A 11 0.63 -7.14 -1.75
N LEU A 12 0.46 -5.82 -1.94
CA LEU A 12 -0.36 -4.96 -1.08
C LEU A 12 -1.80 -5.46 -1.01
N THR A 13 -2.38 -5.74 -2.17
CA THR A 13 -3.77 -6.19 -2.29
C THR A 13 -3.97 -7.54 -1.60
N VAL A 14 -3.05 -8.48 -1.79
CA VAL A 14 -3.10 -9.80 -1.15
C VAL A 14 -2.98 -9.70 0.36
N LYS A 15 -2.02 -8.94 0.89
CA LYS A 15 -1.85 -8.80 2.35
C LYS A 15 -3.04 -8.08 2.97
N GLN A 16 -3.57 -7.04 2.31
CA GLN A 16 -4.75 -6.32 2.76
C GLN A 16 -5.95 -7.26 2.89
N ALA A 17 -6.18 -8.10 1.88
CA ALA A 17 -7.26 -9.08 1.87
C ALA A 17 -7.08 -10.15 2.96
N ARG A 18 -5.85 -10.63 3.17
CA ARG A 18 -5.52 -11.60 4.24
C ARG A 18 -5.84 -11.06 5.63
N GLU A 19 -5.51 -9.79 5.89
CA GLU A 19 -5.81 -9.12 7.15
C GLU A 19 -7.24 -8.54 7.22
N ARG A 20 -8.04 -8.71 6.16
CA ARG A 20 -9.42 -8.19 6.03
C ARG A 20 -9.53 -6.68 6.32
N LEU A 21 -8.54 -5.91 5.87
CA LEU A 21 -8.48 -4.47 6.13
C LEU A 21 -9.23 -3.68 5.06
N ASN A 22 -10.02 -2.71 5.49
CA ASN A 22 -10.46 -1.63 4.60
C ASN A 22 -9.33 -0.58 4.42
N TYR A 23 -9.47 0.34 3.46
CA TYR A 23 -8.44 1.35 3.19
C TYR A 23 -8.18 2.31 4.36
N GLY A 24 -9.17 2.56 5.23
CA GLY A 24 -9.00 3.35 6.44
C GLY A 24 -8.14 2.64 7.48
N GLN A 25 -8.43 1.38 7.74
CA GLN A 25 -7.63 0.55 8.66
C GLN A 25 -6.20 0.34 8.16
N LEU A 26 -6.03 0.16 6.83
CA LEU A 26 -4.70 0.09 6.24
C LEU A 26 -3.97 1.45 6.34
N ALA A 27 -4.68 2.56 6.23
CA ALA A 27 -4.13 3.89 6.43
C ALA A 27 -3.62 4.09 7.87
N GLU A 28 -4.37 3.63 8.86
CA GLU A 28 -3.96 3.67 10.27
C GLU A 28 -2.70 2.83 10.52
N LYS A 29 -2.63 1.61 9.96
CA LYS A 29 -1.47 0.71 10.12
C LYS A 29 -0.19 1.22 9.46
N THR A 30 -0.32 1.89 8.31
CA THR A 30 0.83 2.31 7.48
C THR A 30 1.18 3.78 7.65
N GLY A 31 0.27 4.59 8.20
CA GLY A 31 0.39 6.05 8.23
C GLY A 31 0.38 6.69 6.84
N VAL A 32 -0.22 6.03 5.85
CA VAL A 32 -0.43 6.54 4.48
C VAL A 32 -1.90 6.88 4.30
N ASN A 33 -2.21 8.02 3.68
CA ASN A 33 -3.61 8.44 3.48
C ASN A 33 -4.42 7.39 2.70
N SER A 34 -5.66 7.13 3.15
CA SER A 34 -6.55 6.11 2.56
C SER A 34 -6.89 6.38 1.09
N VAL A 35 -6.98 7.64 0.66
CA VAL A 35 -7.16 8.04 -0.74
C VAL A 35 -5.93 7.67 -1.56
N THR A 36 -4.73 7.90 -1.02
CA THR A 36 -3.48 7.52 -1.68
C THR A 36 -3.38 6.01 -1.84
N ILE A 37 -3.69 5.25 -0.78
CA ILE A 37 -3.77 3.79 -0.83
C ILE A 37 -4.75 3.33 -1.90
N SER A 38 -5.97 3.89 -1.91
CA SER A 38 -6.99 3.56 -2.92
C SER A 38 -6.51 3.84 -4.34
N ARG A 39 -5.83 4.97 -4.58
CA ARG A 39 -5.26 5.28 -5.89
C ARG A 39 -4.18 4.29 -6.30
N ILE A 40 -3.32 3.87 -5.38
CA ILE A 40 -2.25 2.88 -5.62
C ILE A 40 -2.85 1.52 -5.95
N ILE A 41 -3.75 1.01 -5.12
CA ILE A 41 -4.36 -0.32 -5.26
C ILE A 41 -5.21 -0.41 -6.53
N ASN A 42 -5.98 0.63 -6.83
CA ASN A 42 -6.76 0.71 -8.08
C ASN A 42 -5.91 1.09 -9.30
N ARG A 43 -4.57 1.11 -9.18
CA ARG A 43 -3.62 1.44 -10.26
C ARG A 43 -3.94 2.75 -11.00
N LYS A 44 -4.45 3.74 -10.25
CA LYS A 44 -4.72 5.10 -10.75
C LYS A 44 -3.48 5.99 -10.69
N VAL A 45 -2.40 5.51 -10.08
CA VAL A 45 -1.09 6.15 -10.03
C VAL A 45 -0.01 5.10 -10.22
N ASP A 46 0.97 5.40 -11.07
CA ASP A 46 2.10 4.50 -11.35
C ASP A 46 3.35 4.87 -10.55
N THR A 47 3.31 6.00 -9.84
CA THR A 47 4.41 6.47 -8.99
C THR A 47 3.90 6.96 -7.65
N ALA A 48 4.72 6.78 -6.61
CA ALA A 48 4.47 7.30 -5.27
C ALA A 48 5.69 8.07 -4.76
N GLN A 49 5.47 8.93 -3.77
CA GLN A 49 6.59 9.48 -2.99
C GLN A 49 7.36 8.34 -2.34
N GLU A 50 8.68 8.50 -2.21
CA GLU A 50 9.55 7.46 -1.65
C GLU A 50 9.13 7.08 -0.23
N ARG A 51 8.85 8.07 0.62
CA ARG A 51 8.32 7.84 1.97
C ARG A 51 7.00 7.07 2.00
N THR A 52 6.13 7.25 0.99
CA THR A 52 4.88 6.48 0.88
C THR A 52 5.17 5.04 0.51
N PHE A 53 6.07 4.83 -0.46
CA PHE A 53 6.50 3.49 -0.86
C PHE A 53 7.11 2.76 0.34
N ASP A 54 8.04 3.38 1.05
CA ASP A 54 8.76 2.75 2.16
C ASP A 54 7.79 2.36 3.29
N LYS A 55 6.86 3.24 3.69
CA LYS A 55 5.83 2.92 4.69
C LYS A 55 4.97 1.70 4.31
N LEU A 56 4.55 1.61 3.05
CA LEU A 56 3.75 0.50 2.54
C LEU A 56 4.59 -0.79 2.45
N ASN A 57 5.85 -0.66 2.05
CA ASN A 57 6.79 -1.77 1.96
C ASN A 57 7.17 -2.32 3.35
N ASP A 58 7.39 -1.45 4.33
CA ASP A 58 7.66 -1.84 5.72
C ASP A 58 6.47 -2.63 6.29
N TRP A 59 5.25 -2.17 6.03
CA TRP A 59 4.06 -2.94 6.42
C TRP A 59 3.98 -4.27 5.69
N LEU A 60 4.31 -4.35 4.40
CA LEU A 60 4.35 -5.62 3.67
C LEU A 60 5.33 -6.62 4.28
N LEU A 61 6.53 -6.15 4.66
CA LEU A 61 7.62 -6.99 5.17
C LEU A 61 7.46 -7.38 6.64
N LYS A 62 6.60 -6.71 7.41
CA LYS A 62 6.28 -7.15 8.78
C LYS A 62 5.63 -8.54 8.76
N GLU A 63 6.30 -9.52 9.34
CA GLU A 63 5.71 -10.84 9.61
C GLU A 63 4.53 -10.69 10.58
N VAL A 64 3.46 -11.46 10.34
CA VAL A 64 2.24 -11.54 11.16
C VAL A 64 2.31 -12.81 11.99
#